data_AF-A0A259BRR8-F1
#
_entry.id   AF-A0A259BRR8-F1
#
_cell.length_a   1.000
_cell.length_b   1.000
_cell.length_c   1.000
_cell.angle_alpha   90.00
_cell.angle_beta   90.00
_cell.angle_gamma   90.00
#
_symmetry.space_group_name_H-M   'P 1'
#
loop_
_entity.id
_entity.type
_entity.pdbx_description
1 polymer ?
#
loop_
_entity_poly.entity_id
_entity_poly.type
_entity_poly.pdbx_seq_one_letter_code
_entity_poly.pdbx_strand_id
1 'polypeptide(L)'
;MRCTRGHGRGRSRNIGLRADGPWGHETRPAGRTPGLVPTARVIAVDAFHLAGEDERADVFTLVAALDFLAAKGVRVVNMSLAGPPNSVLEEAITRMAERDILVVAATGNGGPLAPPVYPAAYPSVLAVTAVDANGTVYRRAGQGPHVDLAAPGVDIWTAASIKGARPKTGTSFAAPFVSAAAAAILAAEPDLTAAEVIARLTASAKDLGDPGPDAVYGYGLVQASPICLMAQGDPDL
;
A
#
# COMPACT_ATOMS: atom_id res chain seq x y z
N MET A 1 -0.52 10.01 20.87
CA MET A 1 0.51 10.37 19.86
C MET A 1 -0.21 10.54 18.53
N ARG A 2 0.12 11.55 17.71
CA ARG A 2 -0.73 11.98 16.58
C ARG A 2 -0.10 11.60 15.24
N CYS A 3 -0.81 10.87 14.38
CA CYS A 3 -0.47 10.67 12.97
C CYS A 3 -1.17 11.74 12.12
N THR A 4 -0.50 12.29 11.11
CA THR A 4 -1.00 13.39 10.27
C THR A 4 -0.88 13.09 8.79
N ARG A 5 -1.76 13.70 8.00
CA ARG A 5 -1.86 13.51 6.54
C ARG A 5 -1.04 14.54 5.76
N GLY A 6 -0.45 14.12 4.63
CA GLY A 6 0.02 15.05 3.59
C GLY A 6 -1.15 15.71 2.85
N HIS A 7 -1.09 17.03 2.65
CA HIS A 7 -2.18 17.87 2.13
C HIS A 7 -2.86 17.29 0.87
N GLY A 8 -4.13 16.91 0.99
CA GLY A 8 -4.98 16.52 -0.13
C GLY A 8 -6.39 16.18 0.33
N ARG A 9 -7.43 16.81 -0.24
CA ARG A 9 -8.83 16.59 0.14
C ARG A 9 -9.41 15.28 -0.42
N GLY A 10 -9.04 14.12 0.12
CA GLY A 10 -9.66 12.86 -0.31
C GLY A 10 -9.56 11.78 0.76
N ARG A 11 -10.65 11.47 1.47
CA ARG A 11 -10.72 10.54 2.63
C ARG A 11 -9.75 9.36 2.49
N SER A 12 -8.67 9.35 3.27
CA SER A 12 -7.75 8.21 3.29
C SER A 12 -8.40 7.09 4.09
N ARG A 13 -8.69 5.96 3.45
CA ARG A 13 -9.23 4.77 4.12
C ARG A 13 -8.09 3.77 4.28
N ASN A 14 -7.99 3.12 5.43
CA ASN A 14 -7.22 1.90 5.52
C ASN A 14 -7.95 0.86 4.66
N ILE A 15 -7.21 0.14 3.83
CA ILE A 15 -7.80 -0.83 2.91
C ILE A 15 -7.15 -2.18 3.19
N GLY A 16 -7.94 -3.13 3.65
CA GLY A 16 -7.58 -4.53 3.67
C GLY A 16 -8.01 -5.19 2.36
N LEU A 17 -7.12 -5.98 1.77
CA LEU A 17 -7.42 -6.80 0.60
C LEU A 17 -7.48 -8.27 1.04
N ARG A 18 -8.52 -8.95 0.57
CA ARG A 18 -8.67 -10.38 0.70
C ARG A 18 -8.76 -10.99 -0.70
N ALA A 19 -7.86 -11.92 -0.99
CA ALA A 19 -7.94 -12.76 -2.17
C ALA A 19 -8.79 -13.98 -1.78
N ASP A 20 -10.09 -13.96 -2.11
CA ASP A 20 -10.91 -15.18 -2.05
C ASP A 20 -11.03 -15.73 -3.48
N GLY A 21 -10.93 -17.06 -3.62
CA GLY A 21 -11.28 -17.79 -4.85
C GLY A 21 -12.77 -17.67 -5.21
N PRO A 22 -13.23 -18.30 -6.31
CA PRO A 22 -14.38 -17.85 -7.12
C PRO A 22 -15.79 -18.03 -6.51
N TRP A 23 -15.94 -18.17 -5.19
CA TRP A 23 -17.24 -18.36 -4.55
C TRP A 23 -17.44 -17.36 -3.41
N GLY A 24 -18.10 -16.24 -3.71
CA GLY A 24 -18.53 -15.27 -2.70
C GLY A 24 -19.33 -14.12 -3.31
N HIS A 25 -20.62 -14.03 -2.95
CA HIS A 25 -21.54 -13.02 -3.47
C HIS A 25 -21.12 -11.57 -3.17
N GLU A 26 -21.38 -10.76 -4.20
CA GLU A 26 -20.99 -9.41 -4.53
C GLU A 26 -21.20 -8.29 -3.48
N THR A 27 -20.16 -7.48 -3.26
CA THR A 27 -20.28 -6.02 -3.08
C THR A 27 -19.13 -5.31 -3.81
N ARG A 28 -19.40 -4.82 -5.02
CA ARG A 28 -18.47 -4.01 -5.84
C ARG A 28 -18.37 -2.58 -5.28
N PRO A 29 -17.18 -1.98 -5.18
CA PRO A 29 -17.09 -0.52 -5.12
C PRO A 29 -17.66 0.04 -6.43
N ALA A 30 -18.75 0.83 -6.36
CA ALA A 30 -19.44 1.42 -7.51
C ALA A 30 -18.63 2.55 -8.17
N GLY A 31 -17.43 2.25 -8.66
CA GLY A 31 -16.59 3.15 -9.48
C GLY A 31 -16.69 2.81 -10.95
N ARG A 32 -16.78 3.82 -11.83
CA ARG A 32 -16.79 3.64 -13.31
C ARG A 32 -15.40 3.31 -13.90
N THR A 33 -14.42 2.98 -13.06
CA THR A 33 -13.04 2.71 -13.45
C THR A 33 -12.63 1.39 -12.78
N PRO A 34 -12.15 0.39 -13.54
CA PRO A 34 -11.65 -0.86 -12.96
C PRO A 34 -10.57 -0.57 -11.91
N GLY A 35 -10.64 -1.23 -10.76
CA GLY A 35 -9.60 -1.17 -9.73
C GLY A 35 -8.31 -1.88 -10.17
N LEU A 36 -7.20 -1.66 -9.46
CA LEU A 36 -5.90 -2.26 -9.79
C LEU A 36 -5.91 -3.80 -9.78
N VAL A 37 -6.78 -4.41 -8.96
CA VAL A 37 -7.08 -5.85 -8.98
C VAL A 37 -8.61 -5.99 -8.99
N PRO A 38 -9.26 -6.11 -10.15
CA PRO A 38 -10.73 -6.11 -10.25
C PRO A 38 -11.40 -7.27 -9.53
N THR A 39 -10.67 -8.38 -9.34
CA THR A 39 -11.14 -9.62 -8.70
C THR A 39 -10.91 -9.65 -7.19
N ALA A 40 -10.13 -8.71 -6.63
CA ALA A 40 -9.84 -8.71 -5.20
C ALA A 40 -11.02 -8.18 -4.38
N ARG A 41 -11.26 -8.79 -3.21
CA ARG A 41 -12.22 -8.25 -2.24
C ARG A 41 -11.58 -7.15 -1.41
N VAL A 42 -12.15 -5.96 -1.48
CA VAL A 42 -11.66 -4.76 -0.80
C VAL A 42 -12.48 -4.50 0.47
N ILE A 43 -11.84 -4.50 1.64
CA ILE A 43 -12.43 -4.09 2.92
C ILE A 43 -11.86 -2.73 3.29
N ALA A 44 -12.67 -1.68 3.18
CA ALA A 44 -12.27 -0.33 3.58
C ALA A 44 -12.66 -0.05 5.04
N VAL A 45 -11.67 0.32 5.86
CA VAL A 45 -11.85 0.76 7.24
C VAL A 45 -11.45 2.23 7.33
N ASP A 46 -12.36 3.07 7.81
CA ASP A 46 -12.06 4.46 8.11
C ASP A 46 -11.55 4.56 9.56
N ALA A 47 -10.25 4.82 9.71
CA ALA A 47 -9.62 5.00 11.02
C ALA A 47 -9.29 6.47 11.32
N PHE A 48 -9.73 7.39 10.46
CA PHE A 48 -9.45 8.81 10.59
C PHE A 48 -10.67 9.57 11.11
N HIS A 49 -10.41 10.55 11.97
CA HIS A 49 -11.38 11.54 12.41
C HIS A 49 -10.90 12.94 12.03
N LEU A 50 -11.83 13.84 11.73
CA LEU A 50 -11.52 15.24 11.42
C LEU A 50 -11.05 15.97 12.68
N ALA A 51 -9.92 16.66 12.59
CA ALA A 51 -9.38 17.49 13.66
C ALA A 51 -8.89 18.83 13.09
N GLY A 52 -9.82 19.76 12.85
CA GLY A 52 -9.57 20.99 12.11
C GLY A 52 -9.62 20.72 10.60
N GLU A 53 -8.62 21.21 9.84
CA GLU A 53 -8.47 20.88 8.41
C GLU A 53 -7.73 19.56 8.16
N ASP A 54 -7.18 18.93 9.21
CA ASP A 54 -6.44 17.67 9.13
C ASP A 54 -7.31 16.44 9.46
N GLU A 55 -7.04 15.33 8.79
CA GLU A 55 -7.48 14.00 9.21
C GLU A 55 -6.44 13.40 10.17
N ARG A 56 -6.88 12.95 11.35
CA ARG A 56 -6.02 12.33 12.37
C ARG A 56 -6.57 10.95 12.74
N ALA A 57 -5.67 10.00 12.92
CA ALA A 57 -5.99 8.71 13.52
C ALA A 57 -5.34 8.65 14.90
N ASP A 58 -6.10 8.22 15.90
CA ASP A 58 -5.55 7.86 17.19
C ASP A 58 -4.99 6.43 17.13
N VAL A 59 -3.92 6.17 17.89
CA VAL A 59 -3.24 4.86 17.88
C VAL A 59 -4.19 3.72 18.27
N PHE A 60 -5.09 3.94 19.22
CA PHE A 60 -6.04 2.90 19.64
C PHE A 60 -7.04 2.58 18.52
N THR A 61 -7.48 3.60 17.77
CA THR A 61 -8.32 3.41 16.58
C THR A 61 -7.58 2.64 15.49
N LEU A 62 -6.29 2.93 15.27
CA LEU A 62 -5.48 2.19 14.31
C LEU A 62 -5.34 0.72 14.71
N VAL A 63 -4.98 0.44 15.96
CA VAL A 63 -4.85 -0.94 16.45
C VAL A 63 -6.18 -1.70 16.36
N ALA A 64 -7.30 -1.09 16.77
CA ALA A 64 -8.62 -1.69 16.64
C ALA A 64 -8.99 -1.97 15.17
N ALA A 65 -8.61 -1.09 14.24
CA ALA A 65 -8.79 -1.31 12.82
C ALA A 65 -7.94 -2.48 12.29
N LEU A 66 -6.70 -2.62 12.74
CA LEU A 66 -5.82 -3.74 12.37
C LEU A 66 -6.36 -5.06 12.91
N ASP A 67 -6.80 -5.11 14.16
CA ASP A 67 -7.44 -6.29 14.77
C ASP A 67 -8.71 -6.69 14.01
N PHE A 68 -9.56 -5.72 13.66
CA PHE A 68 -10.75 -5.97 12.86
C PHE A 68 -10.41 -6.55 11.49
N LEU A 69 -9.41 -5.97 10.80
CA LEU A 69 -8.96 -6.45 9.50
C LEU A 69 -8.40 -7.88 9.59
N ALA A 70 -7.57 -8.16 10.59
CA ALA A 70 -7.05 -9.50 10.85
C ALA A 70 -8.17 -10.50 11.10
N ALA A 71 -9.18 -10.13 11.91
CA ALA A 71 -10.35 -10.97 12.16
C ALA A 71 -11.22 -11.24 10.91
N LYS A 72 -11.12 -10.40 9.87
CA LYS A 72 -11.78 -10.62 8.57
C LYS A 72 -10.97 -11.51 7.62
N GLY A 73 -9.78 -11.94 8.03
CA GLY A 73 -8.89 -12.80 7.25
C GLY A 73 -8.32 -12.09 6.03
N VAL A 74 -8.03 -10.79 6.12
CA VAL A 74 -7.29 -10.09 5.05
C VAL A 74 -5.86 -10.60 5.01
N ARG A 75 -5.26 -10.60 3.82
CA ARG A 75 -3.88 -11.05 3.62
C ARG A 75 -2.93 -9.89 3.35
N VAL A 76 -3.47 -8.73 2.92
CA VAL A 76 -2.71 -7.51 2.68
C VAL A 76 -3.44 -6.32 3.30
N VAL A 77 -2.71 -5.44 3.99
CA VAL A 77 -3.22 -4.18 4.55
C VAL A 77 -2.41 -3.00 4.02
N ASN A 78 -3.08 -2.08 3.35
CA ASN A 78 -2.49 -0.83 2.89
C ASN A 78 -2.69 0.29 3.92
N MET A 79 -1.60 0.82 4.45
CA MET A 79 -1.55 1.94 5.39
C MET A 79 -0.86 3.17 4.75
N SER A 80 -1.63 3.94 3.97
CA SER A 80 -1.14 5.19 3.35
C SER A 80 -1.11 6.37 4.34
N LEU A 81 -0.49 6.18 5.50
CA LEU A 81 -0.39 7.18 6.58
C LEU A 81 1.06 7.33 7.07
N ALA A 82 1.33 8.45 7.76
CA ALA A 82 2.64 8.73 8.34
C ALA A 82 2.49 9.35 9.74
N GLY A 83 3.38 8.99 10.64
CA GLY A 83 3.43 9.50 12.01
C GLY A 83 4.75 9.21 12.72
N PRO A 84 4.86 9.64 13.99
CA PRO A 84 6.00 9.33 14.85
C PRO A 84 6.03 7.83 15.22
N PRO A 85 7.19 7.32 15.70
CA PRO A 85 7.28 5.95 16.20
C PRO A 85 6.32 5.73 17.37
N ASN A 86 5.77 4.52 17.44
CA ASN A 86 4.82 4.12 18.47
C ASN A 86 4.89 2.61 18.68
N SER A 87 5.39 2.19 19.84
CA SER A 87 5.60 0.78 20.18
C SER A 87 4.32 -0.06 20.17
N VAL A 88 3.17 0.53 20.53
CA VAL A 88 1.88 -0.19 20.52
C VAL A 88 1.45 -0.51 19.08
N LEU A 89 1.63 0.45 18.17
CA LEU A 89 1.38 0.23 16.75
C LEU A 89 2.37 -0.77 16.13
N GLU A 90 3.64 -0.67 16.49
CA GLU A 90 4.69 -1.60 16.05
C GLU A 90 4.38 -3.04 16.47
N GLU A 91 3.99 -3.24 17.73
CA GLU A 91 3.62 -4.56 18.24
C GLU A 91 2.38 -5.11 17.50
N ALA A 92 1.36 -4.27 17.27
CA ALA A 92 0.18 -4.67 16.53
C ALA A 92 0.52 -5.12 15.09
N ILE A 93 1.35 -4.35 14.39
CA ILE A 93 1.82 -4.68 13.04
C ILE A 93 2.68 -5.94 13.03
N THR A 94 3.55 -6.12 14.03
CA THR A 94 4.37 -7.33 14.15
C THR A 94 3.52 -8.58 14.30
N ARG A 95 2.46 -8.51 15.13
CA ARG A 95 1.47 -9.61 15.25
C ARG A 95 0.69 -9.88 13.96
N MET A 96 0.55 -8.90 13.07
CA MET A 96 -0.02 -9.12 11.73
C MET A 96 0.95 -9.92 10.85
N ALA A 97 2.23 -9.54 10.86
CA ALA A 97 3.27 -10.25 10.12
C ALA A 97 3.42 -11.71 10.59
N GLU A 98 3.36 -11.96 11.90
CA GLU A 98 3.35 -13.31 12.50
C GLU A 98 2.16 -14.19 12.06
N ARG A 99 1.11 -13.58 11.50
CA ARG A 99 -0.09 -14.25 10.98
C ARG A 99 -0.14 -14.25 9.46
N ASP A 100 0.99 -14.03 8.79
CA ASP A 100 1.08 -13.96 7.32
C ASP A 100 0.17 -12.90 6.68
N ILE A 101 -0.02 -11.78 7.39
CA ILE A 101 -0.69 -10.60 6.88
C ILE A 101 0.36 -9.54 6.54
N LEU A 102 0.50 -9.24 5.24
CA LEU A 102 1.43 -8.25 4.75
C LEU A 102 0.91 -6.82 5.00
N VAL A 103 1.70 -6.00 5.68
CA VAL A 103 1.40 -4.56 5.83
C VAL A 103 2.27 -3.76 4.86
N VAL A 104 1.63 -2.91 4.06
CA VAL A 104 2.28 -2.05 3.06
C VAL A 104 2.05 -0.59 3.44
N ALA A 105 3.10 0.22 3.49
CA ALA A 105 2.99 1.62 3.90
C ALA A 105 3.83 2.58 3.06
N ALA A 106 3.45 3.85 3.06
CA ALA A 106 4.12 4.90 2.30
C ALA A 106 5.30 5.51 3.09
N THR A 107 6.45 5.73 2.44
CA THR A 107 7.68 6.29 3.08
C THR A 107 7.56 7.77 3.48
N GLY A 108 6.40 8.39 3.26
CA GLY A 108 6.13 9.78 3.61
C GLY A 108 6.50 10.79 2.52
N ASN A 109 6.15 12.05 2.76
CA ASN A 109 6.29 13.17 1.80
C ASN A 109 7.12 14.34 2.38
N GLY A 110 8.02 14.02 3.32
CA GLY A 110 8.86 14.99 4.04
C GLY A 110 10.10 15.45 3.27
N GLY A 111 10.48 14.74 2.21
CA GLY A 111 11.73 14.93 1.47
C GLY A 111 12.84 13.97 1.90
N PRO A 112 13.93 13.92 1.14
CA PRO A 112 15.00 12.94 1.32
C PRO A 112 15.80 13.13 2.62
N LEU A 113 15.80 14.34 3.18
CA LEU A 113 16.49 14.67 4.43
C LEU A 113 15.57 14.60 5.67
N ALA A 114 14.29 14.27 5.48
CA ALA A 114 13.37 14.14 6.60
C ALA A 114 13.66 12.84 7.38
N PRO A 115 13.45 12.82 8.70
CA PRO A 115 13.55 11.59 9.47
C PRO A 115 12.54 10.54 8.96
N PRO A 116 12.83 9.24 9.11
CA PRO A 116 11.89 8.17 8.78
C PRO A 116 10.55 8.34 9.49
N VAL A 117 9.47 7.97 8.80
CA VAL A 117 8.11 8.05 9.32
C VAL A 117 7.51 6.66 9.43
N TYR A 118 6.58 6.52 10.37
CA TYR A 118 5.98 5.24 10.73
C TYR A 118 4.53 5.17 10.23
N PRO A 119 4.04 3.98 9.82
CA PRO A 119 4.64 2.66 10.05
C PRO A 119 5.67 2.20 9.01
N ALA A 120 5.90 2.93 7.92
CA ALA A 120 6.80 2.49 6.85
C ALA A 120 8.24 2.19 7.30
N ALA A 121 8.72 2.83 8.37
CA ALA A 121 10.05 2.56 8.91
C ALA A 121 10.13 1.35 9.87
N TYR A 122 9.02 0.62 10.13
CA TYR A 122 9.08 -0.59 10.94
C TYR A 122 9.60 -1.78 10.12
N PRO A 123 10.47 -2.65 10.68
CA PRO A 123 11.05 -3.78 9.93
C PRO A 123 10.02 -4.79 9.38
N SER A 124 8.83 -4.87 9.98
CA SER A 124 7.75 -5.78 9.59
C SER A 124 6.81 -5.19 8.52
N VAL A 125 7.13 -4.02 7.97
CA VAL A 125 6.31 -3.29 7.00
C VAL A 125 7.04 -3.18 5.67
N LEU A 126 6.33 -3.48 4.59
CA LEU A 126 6.82 -3.26 3.23
C LEU A 126 6.65 -1.77 2.87
N ALA A 127 7.75 -1.03 2.84
CA ALA A 127 7.78 0.40 2.63
C ALA A 127 7.87 0.78 1.16
N VAL A 128 7.01 1.70 0.72
CA VAL A 128 6.85 2.05 -0.69
C VAL A 128 7.16 3.52 -0.94
N THR A 129 8.13 3.78 -1.81
CA THR A 129 8.44 5.10 -2.36
C THR A 129 7.65 5.36 -3.65
N ALA A 130 7.58 6.63 -4.06
CA ALA A 130 6.86 7.04 -5.27
C ALA A 130 7.82 7.41 -6.40
N VAL A 131 7.50 6.99 -7.61
CA VAL A 131 8.16 7.43 -8.86
C VAL A 131 7.16 8.02 -9.84
N ASP A 132 7.67 8.80 -10.78
CA ASP A 132 6.94 9.27 -11.96
C ASP A 132 6.95 8.24 -13.11
N ALA A 133 6.31 8.60 -14.22
CA ALA A 133 6.21 7.75 -15.41
C ALA A 133 7.57 7.42 -16.06
N ASN A 134 8.61 8.20 -15.78
CA ASN A 134 9.97 7.98 -16.26
C ASN A 134 10.82 7.16 -15.26
N GLY A 135 10.25 6.76 -14.13
CA GLY A 135 10.98 6.09 -13.05
C GLY A 135 11.77 7.05 -12.17
N THR A 136 11.56 8.36 -12.27
CA THR A 136 12.23 9.35 -11.42
C THR A 136 11.57 9.38 -10.05
N VAL A 137 12.37 9.31 -8.98
CA VAL A 137 11.84 9.41 -7.60
C VAL A 137 11.09 10.73 -7.38
N TYR A 138 9.96 10.64 -6.68
CA TYR A 138 9.20 11.79 -6.24
C TYR A 138 10.08 12.66 -5.33
N ARG A 139 10.27 13.92 -5.70
CA ARG A 139 11.17 14.87 -5.00
C ARG A 139 10.94 15.00 -3.50
N ARG A 140 9.72 14.72 -3.01
CA ARG A 140 9.40 14.77 -1.58
C ARG A 140 9.30 13.39 -0.91
N ALA A 141 9.57 12.30 -1.61
CA ALA A 141 9.56 10.98 -0.99
C ALA A 141 10.59 10.90 0.15
N GLY A 142 10.23 10.25 1.24
CA GLY A 142 11.19 9.85 2.27
C GLY A 142 12.17 8.82 1.70
N GLN A 143 13.42 8.91 2.12
CA GLN A 143 14.51 8.03 1.70
C GLN A 143 15.18 7.43 2.94
N GLY A 144 15.81 6.27 2.76
CA GLY A 144 16.56 5.60 3.82
C GLY A 144 16.63 4.09 3.63
N PRO A 145 17.33 3.38 4.51
CA PRO A 145 17.50 1.92 4.43
C PRO A 145 16.21 1.12 4.66
N HIS A 146 15.13 1.80 5.04
CA HIS A 146 13.81 1.18 5.25
C HIS A 146 12.97 1.16 3.97
N VAL A 147 13.45 1.71 2.84
CA VAL A 147 12.69 1.70 1.58
C VAL A 147 12.85 0.34 0.90
N ASP A 148 11.73 -0.35 0.62
CA ASP A 148 11.77 -1.69 0.01
C ASP A 148 11.47 -1.67 -1.49
N LEU A 149 10.46 -0.90 -1.92
CA LEU A 149 10.01 -0.90 -3.32
C LEU A 149 9.60 0.50 -3.77
N ALA A 150 9.73 0.72 -5.08
CA ALA A 150 9.20 1.87 -5.77
C ALA A 150 7.92 1.52 -6.54
N ALA A 151 6.98 2.46 -6.61
CA ALA A 151 5.78 2.32 -7.43
C ALA A 151 5.28 3.67 -7.97
N PRO A 152 4.41 3.68 -9.00
CA PRO A 152 3.87 4.92 -9.55
C PRO A 152 3.14 5.73 -8.47
N GLY A 153 3.58 6.97 -8.24
CA GLY A 153 3.01 7.84 -7.21
C GLY A 153 3.01 9.32 -7.58
N VAL A 154 3.41 9.69 -8.80
CA VAL A 154 3.38 11.06 -9.33
C VAL A 154 2.36 11.15 -10.46
N ASP A 155 1.51 12.17 -10.43
CA ASP A 155 0.46 12.45 -11.41
C ASP A 155 -0.51 11.28 -11.64
N ILE A 156 -0.81 10.54 -10.56
CA ILE A 156 -1.72 9.41 -10.59
C ILE A 156 -3.17 9.90 -10.67
N TRP A 157 -3.87 9.48 -11.71
CA TRP A 157 -5.27 9.80 -11.90
C TRP A 157 -6.14 9.06 -10.88
N THR A 158 -6.78 9.82 -9.99
CA THR A 158 -7.67 9.26 -8.97
C THR A 158 -9.11 9.69 -9.20
N ALA A 159 -10.06 8.78 -8.96
CA ALA A 159 -11.48 9.08 -9.05
C ALA A 159 -11.86 10.14 -7.99
N ALA A 160 -12.33 11.31 -8.42
CA ALA A 160 -12.75 12.36 -7.50
C ALA A 160 -14.21 12.16 -7.07
N SER A 161 -14.51 12.37 -5.79
CA SER A 161 -15.82 12.09 -5.16
C SER A 161 -17.01 12.93 -5.66
N ILE A 162 -16.80 13.89 -6.58
CA ILE A 162 -17.85 14.83 -7.00
C ILE A 162 -18.04 14.83 -8.53
N LYS A 163 -16.97 14.82 -9.32
CA LYS A 163 -16.94 14.55 -10.77
C LYS A 163 -15.49 14.61 -11.29
N GLY A 164 -15.15 13.75 -12.25
CA GLY A 164 -13.85 13.72 -12.94
C GLY A 164 -12.76 12.92 -12.23
N ALA A 165 -11.64 12.71 -12.92
CA ALA A 165 -10.41 12.24 -12.31
C ALA A 165 -9.46 13.45 -12.15
N ARG A 166 -8.66 13.48 -11.08
CA ARG A 166 -7.61 14.50 -10.92
C ARG A 166 -6.28 13.82 -10.64
N PRO A 167 -5.17 14.31 -11.24
CA PRO A 167 -3.84 13.81 -10.90
C PRO A 167 -3.54 14.13 -9.44
N LYS A 168 -2.94 13.17 -8.76
CA LYS A 168 -2.47 13.27 -7.39
C LYS A 168 -1.07 12.71 -7.28
N THR A 169 -0.30 13.30 -6.37
CA THR A 169 1.12 13.00 -6.20
C THR A 169 1.43 12.76 -4.72
N GLY A 170 2.19 11.71 -4.44
CA GLY A 170 2.68 11.34 -3.12
C GLY A 170 2.89 9.84 -2.95
N THR A 171 3.72 9.46 -1.98
CA THR A 171 4.01 8.05 -1.63
C THR A 171 2.75 7.28 -1.21
N SER A 172 1.76 7.97 -0.66
CA SER A 172 0.43 7.43 -0.37
C SER A 172 -0.29 6.83 -1.59
N PHE A 173 0.00 7.31 -2.80
CA PHE A 173 -0.57 6.80 -4.05
C PHE A 173 0.23 5.65 -4.65
N ALA A 174 1.49 5.48 -4.24
CA ALA A 174 2.36 4.38 -4.65
C ALA A 174 2.05 3.08 -3.88
N ALA A 175 1.83 3.17 -2.55
CA ALA A 175 1.55 2.01 -1.70
C ALA A 175 0.39 1.09 -2.19
N PRO A 176 -0.72 1.62 -2.74
CA PRO A 176 -1.78 0.79 -3.31
C PRO A 176 -1.36 -0.06 -4.52
N PHE A 177 -0.37 0.37 -5.33
CA PHE A 177 0.13 -0.44 -6.45
C PHE A 177 0.88 -1.68 -5.97
N VAL A 178 1.71 -1.54 -4.93
CA VAL A 178 2.40 -2.67 -4.32
C VAL A 178 1.41 -3.59 -3.60
N SER A 179 0.43 -3.01 -2.90
CA SER A 179 -0.64 -3.79 -2.26
C SER A 179 -1.45 -4.61 -3.28
N ALA A 180 -1.72 -4.03 -4.45
CA ALA A 180 -2.38 -4.70 -5.56
C ALA A 180 -1.52 -5.84 -6.14
N ALA A 181 -0.23 -5.60 -6.36
CA ALA A 181 0.68 -6.64 -6.85
C ALA A 181 0.79 -7.82 -5.86
N ALA A 182 0.89 -7.53 -4.56
CA ALA A 182 0.87 -8.55 -3.50
C ALA A 182 -0.44 -9.37 -3.52
N ALA A 183 -1.58 -8.70 -3.63
CA ALA A 183 -2.88 -9.37 -3.69
C ALA A 183 -3.04 -10.24 -4.94
N ALA A 184 -2.49 -9.82 -6.09
CA ALA A 184 -2.50 -10.62 -7.32
C ALA A 184 -1.63 -11.87 -7.20
N ILE A 185 -0.45 -11.77 -6.59
CA ILE A 185 0.40 -12.94 -6.29
C ILE A 185 -0.35 -13.92 -5.40
N LEU A 186 -0.99 -13.44 -4.33
CA LEU A 186 -1.78 -14.27 -3.41
C LEU A 186 -3.05 -14.85 -4.05
N ALA A 187 -3.61 -14.19 -5.07
CA ALA A 187 -4.74 -14.73 -5.81
C ALA A 187 -4.32 -15.88 -6.74
N ALA A 188 -3.12 -15.80 -7.32
CA ALA A 188 -2.55 -16.89 -8.11
C ALA A 188 -2.04 -18.05 -7.23
N GLU A 189 -1.44 -17.74 -6.08
CA GLU A 189 -0.81 -18.70 -5.18
C GLU A 189 -1.18 -18.41 -3.71
N PRO A 190 -2.35 -18.89 -3.25
CA PRO A 190 -2.92 -18.53 -1.94
C PRO A 190 -2.12 -19.00 -0.72
N ASP A 191 -1.32 -20.05 -0.88
CA ASP A 191 -0.58 -20.69 0.19
C ASP A 191 0.74 -19.98 0.53
N LEU A 192 1.14 -18.97 -0.25
CA LEU A 192 2.35 -18.20 0.02
C LEU A 192 2.24 -17.44 1.33
N THR A 193 3.32 -17.47 2.11
CA THR A 193 3.55 -16.63 3.28
C THR A 193 3.75 -15.17 2.87
N ALA A 194 3.59 -14.24 3.82
CA ALA A 194 3.86 -12.83 3.55
C ALA A 194 5.33 -12.59 3.11
N ALA A 195 6.27 -13.34 3.68
CA ALA A 195 7.68 -13.29 3.33
C ALA A 195 7.96 -13.76 1.90
N GLU A 196 7.31 -14.84 1.44
CA GLU A 196 7.44 -15.32 0.06
C GLU A 196 6.83 -14.35 -0.96
N VAL A 197 5.73 -13.69 -0.60
CA VAL A 197 5.14 -12.63 -1.44
C VAL A 197 6.12 -11.46 -1.56
N ILE A 198 6.72 -11.00 -0.46
CA ILE A 198 7.75 -9.95 -0.48
C ILE A 198 8.92 -10.38 -1.37
N ALA A 199 9.42 -11.60 -1.21
CA ALA A 199 10.55 -12.12 -2.00
C ALA A 199 10.24 -12.13 -3.51
N ARG A 200 9.01 -12.46 -3.91
CA ARG A 200 8.60 -12.40 -5.32
C ARG A 200 8.50 -10.98 -5.85
N LEU A 201 7.96 -10.06 -5.05
CA LEU A 201 7.86 -8.66 -5.41
C LEU A 201 9.25 -8.03 -5.60
N THR A 202 10.18 -8.30 -4.70
CA THR A 202 11.55 -7.75 -4.76
C THR A 202 12.40 -8.42 -5.84
N ALA A 203 12.30 -9.74 -6.00
CA ALA A 203 13.05 -10.46 -7.05
C ALA A 203 12.60 -10.10 -8.48
N SER A 204 11.35 -9.67 -8.65
CA SER A 204 10.82 -9.25 -9.96
C SER A 204 10.85 -7.74 -10.17
N ALA A 205 11.29 -6.95 -9.18
CA ALA A 205 11.35 -5.51 -9.30
C ALA A 205 12.35 -5.09 -10.39
N LYS A 206 11.98 -4.07 -11.15
CA LYS A 206 12.89 -3.44 -12.10
C LYS A 206 13.81 -2.51 -11.32
N ASP A 207 15.07 -2.87 -11.24
CA ASP A 207 16.10 -2.06 -10.59
C ASP A 207 16.16 -0.64 -11.17
N LEU A 208 16.29 0.36 -10.29
CA LEU A 208 16.33 1.79 -10.61
C LEU A 208 17.39 2.45 -9.73
N GLY A 209 18.10 3.43 -10.27
CA GLY A 209 19.16 4.10 -9.53
C GLY A 209 20.47 3.35 -9.62
N ASP A 210 21.12 3.17 -8.47
CA ASP A 210 22.38 2.43 -8.39
C ASP A 210 22.10 0.91 -8.42
N PRO A 211 22.98 0.07 -8.99
CA PRO A 211 22.71 -1.37 -9.05
C PRO A 211 22.49 -2.02 -7.68
N GLY A 212 21.35 -2.71 -7.52
CA GLY A 212 20.96 -3.39 -6.29
C GLY A 212 20.19 -2.51 -5.31
N PRO A 213 19.87 -3.03 -4.11
CA PRO A 213 19.02 -2.31 -3.17
C PRO A 213 19.63 -0.99 -2.70
N ASP A 214 18.89 0.10 -2.83
CA ASP A 214 19.33 1.43 -2.42
C ASP A 214 18.31 2.18 -1.55
N ALA A 215 18.74 3.29 -0.95
CA ALA A 215 17.92 4.09 -0.02
C ALA A 215 16.84 4.94 -0.70
N VAL A 216 16.80 4.96 -2.04
CA VAL A 216 15.92 5.81 -2.85
C VAL A 216 14.78 4.99 -3.43
N TYR A 217 15.08 3.84 -4.04
CA TYR A 217 14.18 2.96 -4.78
C TYR A 217 13.99 1.60 -4.11
N GLY A 218 14.75 1.27 -3.07
CA GLY A 218 14.75 -0.06 -2.48
C GLY A 218 15.25 -1.09 -3.49
N TYR A 219 14.54 -2.21 -3.63
CA TYR A 219 14.79 -3.22 -4.67
C TYR A 219 14.34 -2.79 -6.08
N GLY A 220 13.75 -1.60 -6.23
CA GLY A 220 13.35 -1.05 -7.52
C GLY A 220 11.83 -0.99 -7.74
N LEU A 221 11.45 -0.74 -8.99
CA LEU A 221 10.06 -0.53 -9.41
C LEU A 221 9.28 -1.85 -9.47
N VAL A 222 8.20 -1.94 -8.69
CA VAL A 222 7.26 -3.07 -8.71
C VAL A 222 6.76 -3.35 -10.12
N GLN A 223 6.79 -4.62 -10.54
CA GLN A 223 6.34 -5.04 -11.86
C GLN A 223 4.93 -5.63 -11.81
N ALA A 224 4.10 -5.26 -12.78
CA ALA A 224 2.73 -5.75 -12.92
C ALA A 224 2.64 -7.12 -13.60
N SER A 225 3.76 -7.79 -13.91
CA SER A 225 3.75 -9.08 -14.61
C SER A 225 2.92 -10.18 -13.92
N PRO A 226 2.76 -10.23 -12.57
CA PRO A 226 1.78 -11.12 -11.94
C PRO A 226 0.32 -10.73 -12.23
N ILE A 227 0.03 -9.45 -12.47
CA ILE A 227 -1.31 -8.89 -12.71
C ILE A 227 -1.75 -9.10 -14.17
N CYS A 228 -0.85 -8.96 -15.15
CA CYS A 228 -1.17 -9.15 -16.57
C CYS A 228 -1.49 -10.61 -16.93
N LEU A 229 -0.91 -11.59 -16.24
CA LEU A 229 -1.23 -13.00 -16.44
C LEU A 229 -2.67 -13.33 -16.00
N MET A 230 -3.22 -12.66 -14.99
CA MET A 230 -4.61 -12.86 -14.56
C MET A 230 -5.64 -12.19 -15.48
N ALA A 231 -5.25 -11.15 -16.23
CA ALA A 231 -6.14 -10.46 -17.18
C ALA A 231 -6.21 -11.13 -18.57
N GLN A 232 -5.28 -12.05 -18.87
CA GLN A 232 -5.17 -12.75 -20.16
C GLN A 232 -5.74 -14.18 -20.12
N GLY A 233 -6.25 -14.64 -18.97
CA GLY A 233 -6.95 -15.91 -18.86
C GLY A 233 -8.45 -15.76 -19.11
N ASP A 234 -8.84 -15.78 -20.39
CA ASP A 234 -9.83 -16.73 -20.97
C ASP A 234 -10.60 -16.11 -22.17
N PRO A 235 -10.25 -16.44 -23.43
CA PRO A 235 -11.13 -16.26 -24.58
C PRO A 235 -11.94 -17.50 -24.95
N ASP A 236 -11.78 -18.64 -24.26
CA ASP A 236 -12.38 -19.93 -24.67
C ASP A 236 -12.91 -20.75 -23.47
N LEU A 237 -13.82 -20.15 -22.68
CA LEU A 237 -14.90 -20.84 -21.94
C LEU A 237 -16.20 -20.01 -21.97
#